data_AF-A2EKN0-F1
#
_entry.id   AF-A2EKN0-F1
#
_cell.length_a   1.000
_cell.length_b   1.000
_cell.length_c   1.000
_cell.angle_alpha   90.00
_cell.angle_beta   90.00
_cell.angle_gamma   90.00
#
_symmetry.space_group_name_H-M   'P 1'
#
loop_
_entity.id
_entity.type
_entity.pdbx_description
1 polymer ?
#
loop_
_entity_poly.entity_id
_entity_poly.type
_entity_poly.pdbx_seq_one_letter_code
_entity_poly.pdbx_strand_id
1 'polypeptide(L)'
;MDQNKESHYIKFAGANGLYYIPGSTCDFDLLGFIPSDKSLQLVSITPIKHLSGSKALLQMAPSMLEKDMDGLVLGDGQYVLRAFKQNELYLLCLCKPTLPLFPGALFDGQYFIKPFNIFNGSSNQ
;
A
#
# COMPACT_ATOMS: atom_id res chain seq x y z
N MET A 1 -5.50 2.65 27.98
CA MET A 1 -5.91 2.32 26.60
C MET A 1 -4.73 1.63 25.95
N ASP A 2 -4.85 0.33 25.65
CA ASP A 2 -3.77 -0.49 25.10
C ASP A 2 -3.41 -0.05 23.68
N GLN A 3 -2.28 0.66 23.52
CA GLN A 3 -1.69 0.96 22.21
C GLN A 3 -1.31 -0.32 21.43
N ASN A 4 -1.28 -1.48 22.09
CA ASN A 4 -0.97 -2.78 21.49
C ASN A 4 -2.06 -3.32 20.55
N LYS A 5 -3.31 -2.85 20.60
CA LYS A 5 -4.39 -3.41 19.76
C LYS A 5 -4.43 -2.90 18.31
N GLU A 6 -3.74 -1.81 18.00
CA GLU A 6 -3.76 -1.17 16.67
C GLU A 6 -2.37 -1.13 16.01
N SER A 7 -1.46 -1.97 16.50
CA SER A 7 -0.12 -2.13 15.94
C SER A 7 -0.11 -3.29 14.95
N HIS A 8 0.19 -3.00 13.69
CA HIS A 8 0.11 -3.94 12.57
C HIS A 8 1.36 -3.89 11.72
N TYR A 9 1.77 -5.05 11.22
CA TYR A 9 2.88 -5.14 10.28
C TYR A 9 2.44 -4.76 8.88
N ILE A 10 3.27 -4.00 8.18
CA ILE A 10 3.24 -3.89 6.73
C ILE A 10 4.50 -4.58 6.20
N LYS A 11 4.31 -5.64 5.41
CA LYS A 11 5.39 -6.46 4.84
C LYS A 11 5.63 -6.08 3.39
N PHE A 12 6.90 -5.98 2.99
CA PHE A 12 7.29 -5.70 1.62
C PHE A 12 8.66 -6.29 1.31
N ALA A 13 8.76 -7.11 0.26
CA ALA A 13 10.03 -7.67 -0.22
C ALA A 13 10.92 -8.28 0.89
N GLY A 14 10.30 -8.97 1.86
CA GLY A 14 11.01 -9.57 3.02
C GLY A 14 11.34 -8.60 4.17
N ALA A 15 11.07 -7.31 4.01
CA ALA A 15 11.19 -6.32 5.07
C ALA A 15 9.84 -6.12 5.79
N ASN A 16 9.88 -6.04 7.12
CA ASN A 16 8.70 -5.85 7.96
C ASN A 16 8.85 -4.54 8.77
N GLY A 17 7.89 -3.63 8.63
CA GLY A 17 7.75 -2.47 9.49
C GLY A 17 6.51 -2.59 10.35
N LEU A 18 6.59 -2.20 11.62
CA LEU A 18 5.46 -2.14 12.54
C LEU A 18 4.87 -0.72 12.54
N TYR A 19 3.58 -0.62 12.27
CA TYR A 19 2.85 0.63 12.15
C TYR A 19 1.63 0.65 13.06
N TYR A 20 1.33 1.82 13.62
CA TYR A 20 0.05 2.10 14.21
C TYR A 20 -0.94 2.48 13.09
N ILE A 21 -2.03 1.71 12.96
CA ILE A 21 -3.05 1.87 11.92
C ILE A 21 -4.43 1.87 12.61
N PRO A 22 -5.00 3.06 12.91
CA PRO A 22 -6.26 3.18 13.62
C PRO A 22 -7.39 2.35 13.01
N GLY A 23 -8.11 1.60 13.86
CA GLY A 23 -9.27 0.81 13.43
C GLY A 23 -8.97 -0.39 12.52
N SER A 24 -7.69 -0.70 12.25
CA SER A 24 -7.34 -1.96 11.60
C SER A 24 -7.43 -3.12 12.58
N THR A 25 -7.65 -4.32 12.04
CA THR A 25 -7.62 -5.59 12.80
C THR A 25 -6.68 -6.63 12.18
N CYS A 26 -5.95 -6.27 11.12
CA CYS A 26 -5.10 -7.20 10.37
C CYS A 26 -3.73 -6.60 10.04
N ASP A 27 -2.78 -7.49 9.79
CA ASP A 27 -1.51 -7.16 9.14
C ASP A 27 -1.71 -7.03 7.62
N PHE A 28 -0.75 -6.38 6.98
CA PHE A 28 -0.82 -6.02 5.57
C PHE A 28 0.40 -6.46 4.79
N ASP A 29 0.18 -6.82 3.53
CA ASP A 29 1.21 -7.10 2.54
C ASP A 29 1.17 -6.03 1.44
N LEU A 30 2.26 -5.28 1.27
CA LEU A 30 2.47 -4.42 0.11
C LEU A 30 2.91 -5.29 -1.06
N LEU A 31 2.08 -5.39 -2.09
CA LEU A 31 2.35 -6.24 -3.25
C LEU A 31 3.22 -5.54 -4.31
N GLY A 32 3.14 -4.23 -4.39
CA GLY A 32 3.83 -3.44 -5.41
C GLY A 32 3.25 -2.04 -5.53
N PHE A 33 3.55 -1.39 -6.65
CA PHE A 33 3.11 -0.02 -6.92
C PHE A 33 2.27 0.01 -8.20
N ILE A 34 1.22 0.82 -8.16
CA ILE A 34 0.31 1.09 -9.28
C ILE A 34 0.30 2.61 -9.55
N PRO A 35 -0.03 3.06 -10.77
CA PRO A 35 -0.29 4.48 -11.01
C PRO A 35 -1.38 5.00 -10.08
N SER A 36 -1.21 6.21 -9.56
CA SER A 36 -2.20 6.81 -8.67
C SER A 36 -3.47 7.15 -9.44
N ASP A 37 -4.61 6.71 -8.91
CA ASP A 37 -5.92 7.16 -9.38
C ASP A 37 -6.51 8.15 -8.36
N LYS A 38 -6.44 9.45 -8.68
CA LYS A 38 -7.01 10.50 -7.81
C LYS A 38 -8.54 10.57 -7.87
N SER A 39 -9.16 9.90 -8.85
CA SER A 39 -10.62 9.77 -8.97
C SER A 39 -11.18 8.57 -8.21
N LEU A 40 -10.30 7.71 -7.69
CA LEU A 40 -10.66 6.55 -6.89
C LEU A 40 -11.53 6.95 -5.69
N GLN A 41 -12.74 6.41 -5.64
CA GLN A 41 -13.66 6.62 -4.53
C GLN A 41 -13.21 5.82 -3.31
N LEU A 42 -13.09 6.48 -2.17
CA LEU A 42 -12.56 5.91 -0.93
C LEU A 42 -13.61 5.92 0.18
N VAL A 43 -13.74 4.79 0.88
CA VAL A 43 -14.49 4.64 2.13
C VAL A 43 -13.74 5.33 3.27
N SER A 44 -12.42 5.20 3.29
CA SER A 44 -11.58 5.77 4.33
C SER A 44 -10.18 6.14 3.83
N ILE A 45 -9.59 7.13 4.50
CA ILE A 45 -8.18 7.53 4.37
C ILE A 45 -7.62 7.54 5.79
N THR A 46 -6.83 6.52 6.13
CA THR A 46 -6.32 6.33 7.49
C THR A 46 -4.82 6.64 7.52
N PRO A 47 -4.36 7.68 8.24
CA PRO A 47 -2.94 7.94 8.38
C PRO A 47 -2.27 6.79 9.16
N ILE A 48 -1.07 6.39 8.73
CA ILE A 48 -0.28 5.36 9.41
C ILE A 48 0.93 5.98 10.11
N LYS A 49 1.27 5.48 11.29
CA LYS A 49 2.44 5.95 12.05
C LYS A 49 3.42 4.80 12.26
N HIS A 50 4.66 4.98 11.79
CA HIS A 50 5.72 4.00 12.03
C HIS A 50 6.05 3.93 13.54
N LEU A 51 6.18 2.71 14.05
CA LEU A 51 6.56 2.43 15.43
C LEU A 51 7.99 1.86 15.49
N SER A 52 8.25 0.76 14.78
CA SER A 52 9.55 0.06 14.79
C SER A 52 9.77 -0.80 13.54
N GLY A 53 10.95 -1.43 13.42
CA GLY A 53 11.28 -2.29 12.29
C GLY A 53 11.80 -1.52 11.06
N SER A 54 11.50 -2.04 9.87
CA SER A 54 11.96 -1.45 8.61
C SER A 54 11.27 -0.11 8.32
N LYS A 55 12.07 0.89 7.95
CA LYS A 55 11.60 2.20 7.47
C LYS A 55 11.45 2.29 5.95
N ALA A 56 11.60 1.18 5.22
CA ALA A 56 11.58 1.16 3.76
C ALA A 56 10.34 1.87 3.18
N LEU A 57 9.17 1.63 3.77
CA LEU A 57 7.91 2.28 3.34
C LEU A 57 7.97 3.81 3.41
N LEU A 58 8.50 4.35 4.51
CA LEU A 58 8.65 5.80 4.69
C LEU A 58 9.66 6.38 3.71
N GLN A 59 10.73 5.65 3.43
CA GLN A 59 11.76 6.06 2.48
C GLN A 59 11.25 6.08 1.04
N MET A 60 10.21 5.31 0.72
CA MET A 60 9.59 5.29 -0.60
C MET A 60 8.58 6.44 -0.83
N ALA A 61 8.08 7.08 0.23
CA ALA A 61 7.05 8.12 0.10
C ALA A 61 7.43 9.28 -0.86
N PRO A 62 8.67 9.79 -0.88
CA PRO A 62 9.08 10.80 -1.88
C PRO A 62 8.99 10.28 -3.32
N SER A 63 9.49 9.07 -3.58
CA SER A 63 9.46 8.48 -4.92
C SER A 63 8.05 8.11 -5.39
N MET A 64 7.16 7.73 -4.47
CA MET A 64 5.75 7.51 -4.76
C MET A 64 5.11 8.81 -5.28
N LEU A 65 5.36 9.94 -4.62
CA LEU A 65 4.84 11.24 -5.06
C LEU A 65 5.46 11.70 -6.38
N GLU A 66 6.78 11.60 -6.52
CA GLU A 66 7.50 12.02 -7.72
C GLU A 66 7.02 11.28 -8.98
N LYS A 67 6.71 9.98 -8.84
CA LYS A 67 6.28 9.12 -9.94
C LYS A 67 4.77 8.97 -10.05
N ASP A 68 4.01 9.71 -9.25
CA ASP A 68 2.56 9.61 -9.10
C ASP A 68 2.07 8.16 -8.94
N MET A 69 2.68 7.42 -8.01
CA MET A 69 2.38 6.03 -7.72
C MET A 69 1.80 5.83 -6.32
N ASP A 70 0.95 4.82 -6.24
CA ASP A 70 0.27 4.34 -5.06
C ASP A 70 0.74 2.90 -4.78
N GLY A 71 0.83 2.51 -3.51
CA GLY A 71 1.16 1.13 -3.12
C GLY A 71 -0.09 0.26 -3.13
N LEU A 72 -0.07 -0.88 -3.82
CA LEU A 72 -1.13 -1.88 -3.72
C LEU A 72 -0.94 -2.72 -2.46
N VAL A 73 -1.88 -2.61 -1.52
CA VAL A 73 -1.79 -3.29 -0.23
C VAL A 73 -2.94 -4.27 -0.07
N LEU A 74 -2.64 -5.46 0.45
CA LEU A 74 -3.63 -6.46 0.83
C LEU A 74 -3.64 -6.67 2.34
N GLY A 75 -4.84 -6.85 2.90
CA GLY A 75 -5.07 -7.23 4.29
C GLY A 75 -6.36 -8.07 4.36
N ASP A 76 -7.33 -7.62 5.15
CA ASP A 76 -8.72 -8.13 5.12
C ASP A 76 -9.49 -7.74 3.84
N GLY A 77 -8.84 -7.03 2.92
CA GLY A 77 -9.37 -6.55 1.66
C GLY A 77 -8.28 -5.88 0.82
N GLN A 78 -8.70 -5.18 -0.23
CA GLN A 78 -7.80 -4.42 -1.10
C GLN A 78 -7.71 -2.98 -0.62
N TYR A 79 -6.48 -2.48 -0.50
CA TYR A 79 -6.16 -1.14 -0.04
C TYR A 79 -5.17 -0.48 -0.98
N VAL A 80 -5.11 0.84 -0.87
CA VAL A 80 -4.06 1.64 -1.49
C VAL A 80 -3.27 2.34 -0.39
N LEU A 81 -1.95 2.18 -0.39
CA LEU A 81 -1.06 3.03 0.39
C LEU A 81 -0.73 4.28 -0.43
N ARG A 82 -1.19 5.43 0.03
CA ARG A 82 -0.97 6.71 -0.66
C ARG A 82 -0.06 7.61 0.14
N ALA A 83 0.91 8.21 -0.55
CA ALA A 83 1.73 9.29 0.00
C ALA A 83 1.08 10.65 -0.27
N PHE A 84 1.18 11.54 0.72
CA PHE A 84 0.78 12.93 0.64
C PHE A 84 1.95 13.82 1.08
N LYS A 85 2.06 15.01 0.49
CA LYS A 85 2.98 16.04 0.94
C LYS A 85 2.19 17.13 1.65
N GLN A 86 2.52 17.38 2.91
CA GLN A 86 1.98 18.49 3.69
C GLN A 86 3.16 19.32 4.21
N ASN A 87 3.40 20.47 3.57
CA ASN A 87 4.62 21.26 3.76
C ASN A 87 5.88 20.42 3.44
N GLU A 88 6.87 20.40 4.34
CA GLU A 88 8.09 19.60 4.21
C GLU A 88 7.95 18.16 4.75
N LEU A 89 6.75 17.75 5.16
CA LEU A 89 6.50 16.43 5.73
C LEU A 89 5.77 15.53 4.73
N TYR A 90 6.20 14.26 4.71
CA TYR A 90 5.53 13.19 3.99
C TYR A 90 4.60 12.43 4.94
N LEU A 91 3.34 12.32 4.56
CA LEU A 91 2.34 11.53 5.25
C LEU A 91 2.01 10.29 4.40
N LEU A 92 2.01 9.11 5.03
CA LEU A 92 1.49 7.89 4.41
C LEU A 92 0.12 7.59 4.99
N CYS A 93 -0.83 7.27 4.11
CA CYS A 93 -2.16 6.84 4.49
C CYS A 93 -2.50 5.50 3.84
N LEU A 94 -3.17 4.64 4.59
CA LEU A 94 -3.84 3.47 4.07
C LEU A 94 -5.27 3.85 3.69
N CYS A 95 -5.59 3.73 2.41
CA CYS A 95 -6.85 4.13 1.81
C CYS A 95 -7.68 2.89 1.47
N LYS A 96 -8.94 2.84 1.91
CA LYS A 96 -9.87 1.76 1.55
C LYS A 96 -10.77 2.21 0.40
N PRO A 97 -10.69 1.57 -0.78
CA PRO A 97 -11.59 1.85 -1.90
C PRO A 97 -13.04 1.44 -1.60
N THR A 98 -14.01 2.13 -2.21
CA THR A 98 -15.43 1.78 -2.12
C THR A 98 -15.78 0.51 -2.89
N LEU A 99 -15.08 0.29 -4.02
CA LEU A 99 -15.18 -0.91 -4.83
C LEU A 99 -13.82 -1.61 -4.88
N PRO A 100 -13.77 -2.94 -5.06
CA PRO A 100 -12.51 -3.64 -5.25
C PRO A 100 -11.70 -3.02 -6.40
N LEU A 101 -10.38 -2.87 -6.21
CA LEU A 101 -9.47 -2.37 -7.24
C LEU A 101 -9.42 -3.31 -8.45
N PHE A 102 -9.56 -4.62 -8.19
CA PHE A 102 -9.60 -5.66 -9.22
C PHE A 102 -10.90 -6.47 -9.08
N PRO A 103 -11.98 -6.08 -9.78
CA PRO A 103 -13.24 -6.81 -9.76
C PRO A 103 -13.06 -8.25 -10.28
N GLY A 104 -13.57 -9.23 -9.53
CA GLY A 104 -13.49 -10.66 -9.89
C GLY A 104 -12.19 -11.36 -9.51
N ALA A 105 -11.22 -10.65 -8.94
CA ALA A 105 -10.06 -11.28 -8.32
C ALA A 105 -10.46 -11.81 -6.93
N LEU A 106 -10.53 -13.14 -6.82
CA LEU A 106 -10.67 -13.86 -5.56
C LEU A 106 -9.30 -13.83 -4.85
N PHE A 107 -9.16 -12.96 -3.85
CA PHE A 107 -7.96 -12.86 -3.01
C PHE A 107 -8.12 -13.77 -1.78
N ASP A 108 -8.21 -15.08 -2.04
CA ASP A 108 -8.61 -16.09 -1.04
C ASP A 108 -7.38 -16.68 -0.31
N GLY A 109 -6.29 -15.92 -0.18
CA GLY A 109 -5.03 -16.38 0.40
C GLY A 109 -4.17 -17.28 -0.51
N GLN A 110 -4.55 -17.48 -1.77
CA GLN A 110 -3.69 -18.08 -2.81
C GLN A 110 -3.56 -17.10 -3.97
N TYR A 111 -2.43 -16.39 -4.05
CA TYR A 111 -2.18 -15.38 -5.06
C TYR A 111 -1.97 -16.03 -6.45
N PHE A 112 -2.96 -15.93 -7.34
CA PHE A 112 -2.75 -16.08 -8.77
C PHE A 112 -2.51 -14.71 -9.41
N ILE A 113 -1.34 -14.11 -9.13
CA ILE A 113 -0.83 -13.07 -10.03
C ILE A 113 -0.25 -13.83 -11.23
N LYS A 114 -1.00 -13.93 -12.33
CA LYS A 114 -0.36 -14.23 -13.61
C LYS A 114 0.67 -13.13 -13.84
N PRO A 115 1.97 -13.44 -13.98
CA PRO A 115 2.95 -12.41 -14.30
C PRO A 115 2.53 -11.74 -15.60
N PHE A 116 2.21 -10.44 -15.53
CA PHE A 116 2.12 -9.63 -16.74
C PHE A 116 3.53 -9.53 -17.29
N ASN A 117 3.79 -10.20 -18.41
CA ASN A 117 5.01 -9.98 -19.21
C ASN A 117 4.96 -8.55 -19.77
N ILE A 118 5.46 -7.58 -19.01
CA ILE A 118 5.71 -6.22 -19.49
C ILE A 118 7.18 -6.12 -19.91
N PHE A 119 7.59 -6.89 -20.91
CA PHE A 119 8.82 -6.64 -21.69
C PHE A 119 8.71 -7.37 -23.04
N ASN A 120 7.91 -6.82 -23.95
CA ASN A 120 8.27 -6.90 -25.37
C ASN A 120 8.95 -5.57 -25.70
N GLY A 121 10.19 -5.43 -25.24
CA GLY A 121 11.11 -4.50 -25.86
C GLY A 121 11.39 -5.02 -27.26
N SER A 122 10.71 -4.48 -28.26
CA SER A 122 11.12 -4.59 -29.65
C SER A 122 12.45 -3.88 -29.81
N SER A 123 13.54 -4.64 -29.68
CA SER A 123 14.84 -4.28 -30.21
C SER A 123 14.77 -4.33 -31.73
N ASN A 124 14.48 -3.20 -32.37
CA ASN A 124 14.84 -2.99 -33.77
C ASN A 124 16.30 -2.52 -33.79
N GLN A 125 17.21 -3.47 -34.01
CA GLN A 125 18.49 -3.22 -34.68
C GLN A 125 18.30 -3.41 -36.18
#